data_AF-A0A924MA30-F1
#
_entry.id   AF-A0A924MA30-F1
#
_cell.length_a   1.000
_cell.length_b   1.000
_cell.length_c   1.000
_cell.angle_alpha   90.00
_cell.angle_beta   90.00
_cell.angle_gamma   90.00
#
_symmetry.space_group_name_H-M   'P 1'
#
loop_
_entity.id
_entity.type
_entity.pdbx_description
1 polymer ?
#
loop_
_entity_poly.entity_id
_entity_poly.type
_entity_poly.pdbx_seq_one_letter_code
_entity_poly.pdbx_strand_id
1 'polypeptide(L)'
;MRYFATIFLFIFISNCLLSQPKKVVVNKPIIKTILPAANQLASYLPLLKGKRVGIFANHTATVGNTHLVDTLQKLGITITKAFGPEHGFRGTADAGEKVDNYIDAATGIPVISLYGKKRQPTGLDLLDVDIMLFDIQDVGTRFYTFISSLQAFIESAIEHDKPLIILDRPNPNGFYVDGPVLDSNYKSFIGMQPIPVVYGMTMGEYAKMLIGENMLDWKFLHKQDHINSLGKTLGLEKVHGNFKLTIIPCKNYTHKSKYILPIKPSPNLPDMASIYWYASTCFFEGTVLSEGRGTEHPFCIFGHPKLPDSLYAFTPMATAGASNPKLNGSKCFGWNVFGTNQQVLQQTNGKLQLQYLLKAYQLFPVKDSFFIQPKSKKPVDYFFNKLAGNSELMAQIKAGKSEAEIRNSWQPKLQAFKKIRKKYLLYEDFE
;
A
#
# COMPACT_ATOMS: atom_id res chain seq x y z
N MET A 1 -22.12 -60.22 82.65
CA MET A 1 -22.55 -60.76 81.35
C MET A 1 -22.65 -59.62 80.34
N ARG A 2 -21.72 -59.52 79.39
CA ARG A 2 -21.89 -58.87 78.08
C ARG A 2 -20.66 -59.22 77.24
N TYR A 3 -20.87 -60.17 76.32
CA TYR A 3 -19.87 -60.68 75.39
C TYR A 3 -19.61 -59.64 74.28
N PHE A 4 -18.35 -59.43 73.97
CA PHE A 4 -17.87 -58.75 72.77
C PHE A 4 -18.07 -59.67 71.56
N ALA A 5 -18.69 -59.17 70.49
CA ALA A 5 -18.78 -59.83 69.20
C ALA A 5 -18.09 -58.97 68.13
N THR A 6 -17.02 -59.54 67.58
CA THR A 6 -16.12 -58.98 66.57
C THR A 6 -16.79 -59.01 65.19
N ILE A 7 -16.84 -57.87 64.49
CA ILE A 7 -17.25 -57.79 63.08
C ILE A 7 -15.99 -57.63 62.22
N PHE A 8 -15.77 -58.60 61.33
CA PHE A 8 -14.71 -58.57 60.31
C PHE A 8 -15.10 -57.64 59.16
N LEU A 9 -14.24 -56.65 58.87
CA LEU A 9 -14.33 -55.79 57.69
C LEU A 9 -13.36 -56.32 56.62
N PHE A 10 -13.89 -56.89 55.53
CA PHE A 10 -13.11 -57.26 54.35
C PHE A 10 -12.84 -56.00 53.50
N ILE A 11 -11.57 -55.61 53.36
CA ILE A 11 -11.14 -54.54 52.46
C ILE A 11 -10.74 -55.18 51.11
N PHE A 12 -11.51 -54.89 50.07
CA PHE A 12 -11.17 -55.20 48.68
C PHE A 12 -10.09 -54.22 48.19
N ILE A 13 -8.87 -54.72 47.93
CA ILE A 13 -7.81 -53.95 47.26
C ILE A 13 -7.99 -54.11 45.75
N SER A 14 -8.56 -53.10 45.10
CA SER A 14 -8.60 -53.00 43.64
C SER A 14 -7.29 -52.39 43.15
N ASN A 15 -6.46 -53.19 42.47
CA ASN A 15 -5.25 -52.74 41.80
C ASN A 15 -5.60 -51.87 40.59
N CYS A 16 -5.66 -50.55 40.80
CA CYS A 16 -5.77 -49.58 39.72
C CYS A 16 -4.37 -49.32 39.13
N LEU A 17 -4.07 -49.96 38.00
CA LEU A 17 -2.89 -49.65 37.18
C LEU A 17 -3.03 -48.24 36.61
N LEU A 18 -2.32 -47.28 37.22
CA LEU A 18 -2.18 -45.91 36.74
C LEU A 18 -1.40 -45.89 35.42
N SER A 19 -2.12 -45.85 34.31
CA SER A 19 -1.61 -45.45 32.99
C SER A 19 -1.16 -43.98 33.05
N GLN A 20 0.14 -43.73 32.86
CA GLN A 20 0.65 -42.36 32.76
C GLN A 20 0.08 -41.68 31.49
N PRO A 21 -0.41 -40.44 31.57
CA PRO A 21 -0.94 -39.73 30.41
C PRO A 21 0.19 -39.50 29.40
N LYS A 22 0.02 -40.02 28.17
CA LYS A 22 0.88 -39.69 27.03
C LYS A 22 0.87 -38.17 26.84
N LYS A 23 2.02 -37.52 27.04
CA LYS A 23 2.22 -36.11 26.67
C LYS A 23 1.98 -35.97 25.17
N VAL A 24 0.83 -35.42 24.80
CA VAL A 24 0.59 -34.92 23.45
C VAL A 24 1.51 -33.71 23.28
N VAL A 25 2.61 -33.89 22.56
CA VAL A 25 3.45 -32.77 22.11
C VAL A 25 2.64 -32.02 21.05
N VAL A 26 1.95 -30.97 21.49
CA VAL A 26 1.34 -30.01 20.57
C VAL A 26 2.50 -29.27 19.90
N ASN A 27 2.84 -29.66 18.67
CA ASN A 27 3.73 -28.86 17.82
C ASN A 27 3.04 -27.51 17.58
N LYS A 28 3.41 -26.49 18.37
CA LYS A 28 3.05 -25.11 18.05
C LYS A 28 3.57 -24.82 16.64
N PRO A 29 2.73 -24.33 15.71
CA PRO A 29 3.21 -23.95 14.39
C PRO A 29 4.32 -22.92 14.57
N ILE A 30 5.48 -23.20 13.97
CA ILE A 30 6.58 -22.24 13.90
C ILE A 30 6.07 -21.07 13.07
N ILE A 31 5.73 -19.95 13.72
CA ILE A 31 5.39 -18.71 13.03
C ILE A 31 6.67 -18.23 12.35
N LYS A 32 6.80 -18.49 11.05
CA LYS A 32 7.92 -18.01 10.26
C LYS A 32 7.76 -16.51 10.07
N THR A 33 8.74 -15.73 10.53
CA THR A 33 8.77 -14.29 10.32
C THR A 33 8.72 -13.96 8.84
N ILE A 34 7.84 -13.05 8.44
CA ILE A 34 7.79 -12.50 7.08
C ILE A 34 9.09 -11.73 6.83
N LEU A 35 9.78 -12.07 5.74
CA LEU A 35 11.03 -11.42 5.35
C LEU A 35 10.82 -10.68 4.02
N PRO A 36 10.80 -9.34 4.03
CA PRO A 36 10.87 -8.55 2.81
C PRO A 36 12.10 -8.91 1.97
N ALA A 37 12.05 -8.62 0.67
CA ALA A 37 13.15 -8.93 -0.24
C ALA A 37 14.48 -8.25 0.15
N ALA A 38 14.44 -7.01 0.64
CA ALA A 38 15.62 -6.28 1.08
C ALA A 38 16.44 -7.03 2.15
N ASN A 39 15.78 -7.79 3.04
CA ASN A 39 16.44 -8.60 4.07
C ASN A 39 17.13 -9.86 3.52
N GLN A 40 16.98 -10.18 2.24
CA GLN A 40 17.49 -11.39 1.62
C GLN A 40 18.73 -11.11 0.76
N LEU A 41 19.75 -10.45 1.34
CA LEU A 41 20.95 -9.98 0.63
C LEU A 41 21.55 -10.98 -0.36
N ALA A 42 21.70 -12.25 0.03
CA ALA A 42 22.25 -13.30 -0.83
C ALA A 42 21.47 -13.53 -2.14
N SER A 43 20.18 -13.17 -2.19
CA SER A 43 19.33 -13.36 -3.38
C SER A 43 19.54 -12.29 -4.46
N TYR A 44 20.12 -11.13 -4.13
CA TYR A 44 20.22 -10.02 -5.07
C TYR A 44 21.59 -9.32 -5.11
N LEU A 45 22.43 -9.42 -4.07
CA LEU A 45 23.80 -8.88 -4.11
C LEU A 45 24.61 -9.39 -5.32
N PRO A 46 24.57 -10.69 -5.69
CA PRO A 46 25.30 -11.17 -6.88
C PRO A 46 24.86 -10.47 -8.18
N LEU A 47 23.60 -10.02 -8.25
CA LEU A 47 23.05 -9.32 -9.42
C LEU A 47 23.55 -7.87 -9.52
N LEU A 48 23.95 -7.28 -8.39
CA LEU A 48 24.40 -5.88 -8.30
C LEU A 48 25.93 -5.73 -8.35
N LYS A 49 26.69 -6.79 -8.01
CA LYS A 49 28.14 -6.74 -7.90
C LYS A 49 28.79 -6.32 -9.23
N GLY A 50 29.68 -5.33 -9.16
CA GLY A 50 30.39 -4.80 -10.33
C GLY A 50 29.56 -3.93 -11.27
N LYS A 51 28.31 -3.60 -10.91
CA LYS A 51 27.43 -2.70 -11.66
C LYS A 51 27.29 -1.35 -10.96
N ARG A 52 27.05 -0.29 -11.73
CA ARG A 52 26.62 1.01 -11.21
C ARG A 52 25.11 1.01 -11.00
N VAL A 53 24.67 1.16 -9.76
CA VAL A 53 23.27 1.02 -9.36
C VAL A 53 22.60 2.37 -9.22
N GLY A 54 21.47 2.56 -9.90
CA GLY A 54 20.52 3.64 -9.65
C GLY A 54 19.36 3.13 -8.81
N ILE A 55 19.12 3.70 -7.63
CA ILE A 55 18.15 3.16 -6.66
C ILE A 55 16.97 4.09 -6.42
N PHE A 56 15.75 3.61 -6.58
CA PHE A 56 14.54 4.26 -6.11
C PHE A 56 14.22 3.81 -4.70
N ALA A 57 14.19 4.76 -3.75
CA ALA A 57 13.98 4.47 -2.34
C ALA A 57 13.43 5.69 -1.58
N ASN A 58 12.83 5.42 -0.42
CA ASN A 58 12.62 6.41 0.64
C ASN A 58 13.07 5.82 1.99
N HIS A 59 12.78 6.51 3.10
CA HIS A 59 13.18 6.09 4.45
C HIS A 59 12.67 4.70 4.88
N THR A 60 11.66 4.14 4.20
CA THR A 60 11.15 2.78 4.46
C THR A 60 11.99 1.67 3.84
N ALA A 61 12.91 2.02 2.93
CA ALA A 61 13.80 1.10 2.24
C ALA A 61 14.92 0.64 3.18
N THR A 62 14.60 -0.19 4.17
CA THR A 62 15.56 -0.67 5.18
C THR A 62 15.84 -2.17 5.09
N VAL A 63 17.04 -2.54 5.52
CA VAL A 63 17.47 -3.89 5.87
C VAL A 63 17.62 -3.94 7.39
N GLY A 64 16.60 -4.48 8.07
CA GLY A 64 16.48 -4.31 9.51
C GLY A 64 16.29 -2.84 9.86
N ASN A 65 17.21 -2.27 10.65
CA ASN A 65 17.15 -0.87 11.09
C ASN A 65 18.08 0.05 10.31
N THR A 66 18.77 -0.44 9.28
CA THR A 66 19.69 0.36 8.45
C THR A 66 19.08 0.59 7.08
N HIS A 67 19.23 1.79 6.53
CA HIS A 67 18.76 2.08 5.18
C HIS A 67 19.49 1.18 4.15
N LEU A 68 18.79 0.81 3.08
CA LEU A 68 19.28 -0.11 2.06
C LEU A 68 20.53 0.44 1.37
N VAL A 69 20.54 1.73 1.05
CA VAL A 69 21.69 2.40 0.42
C VAL A 69 22.95 2.30 1.30
N ASP A 70 22.82 2.60 2.59
CA ASP A 70 23.94 2.55 3.54
C ASP A 70 24.46 1.10 3.67
N THR A 71 23.53 0.14 3.70
CA THR A 71 23.84 -1.30 3.73
C THR A 71 24.62 -1.73 2.48
N LEU A 72 24.14 -1.34 1.30
CA LEU A 72 24.73 -1.75 0.02
C LEU A 72 26.10 -1.10 -0.23
N GLN A 73 26.27 0.18 0.09
CA GLN A 73 27.60 0.83 0.02
C GLN A 73 28.61 0.13 0.93
N LYS A 74 28.22 -0.19 2.18
CA LYS A 74 29.10 -0.90 3.12
C LYS A 74 29.49 -2.30 2.63
N LEU A 75 28.66 -2.92 1.81
CA LEU A 75 28.90 -4.22 1.17
C LEU A 75 29.65 -4.10 -0.17
N GLY A 76 30.13 -2.91 -0.54
CA GLY A 76 30.94 -2.67 -1.73
C GLY A 76 30.14 -2.56 -3.03
N ILE A 77 28.83 -2.34 -2.97
CA ILE A 77 28.02 -2.05 -4.15
C ILE A 77 28.19 -0.58 -4.55
N THR A 78 28.44 -0.34 -5.84
CA THR A 78 28.57 1.01 -6.39
C THR A 78 27.19 1.60 -6.66
N ILE A 79 26.77 2.57 -5.85
CA ILE A 79 25.53 3.32 -6.06
C ILE A 79 25.89 4.69 -6.63
N THR A 80 25.40 4.99 -7.83
CA THR A 80 25.70 6.25 -8.53
C THR A 80 24.62 7.30 -8.34
N LYS A 81 23.37 6.88 -8.19
CA LYS A 81 22.20 7.76 -8.05
C LYS A 81 21.17 7.16 -7.11
N ALA A 82 20.51 8.02 -6.35
CA ALA A 82 19.26 7.70 -5.66
C ALA A 82 18.11 8.52 -6.26
N PHE A 83 16.91 7.94 -6.28
CA PHE A 83 15.69 8.56 -6.75
C PHE A 83 14.66 8.56 -5.62
N GLY A 84 14.20 9.74 -5.23
CA GLY A 84 13.24 9.93 -4.14
C GLY A 84 11.83 10.23 -4.65
N PRO A 85 10.77 9.63 -4.07
CA PRO A 85 9.38 9.97 -4.38
C PRO A 85 8.91 11.21 -3.61
N GLU A 86 7.58 11.39 -3.56
CA GLU A 86 6.89 12.19 -2.53
C GLU A 86 7.43 11.87 -1.12
N HIS A 87 7.62 12.90 -0.28
CA HIS A 87 8.30 12.87 1.04
C HIS A 87 9.83 12.66 1.00
N GLY A 88 10.42 12.45 -0.18
CA GLY A 88 11.86 12.40 -0.39
C GLY A 88 12.53 11.09 0.06
N PHE A 89 13.85 11.02 -0.17
CA PHE A 89 14.66 9.82 0.02
C PHE A 89 14.92 9.45 1.48
N ARG A 90 15.13 10.43 2.38
CA ARG A 90 15.32 10.19 3.82
C ARG A 90 14.07 10.46 4.68
N GLY A 91 12.92 10.73 4.06
CA GLY A 91 11.63 10.89 4.76
C GLY A 91 11.51 12.16 5.61
N THR A 92 12.31 13.19 5.30
CA THR A 92 12.37 14.45 6.06
C THR A 92 11.44 15.53 5.50
N ALA A 93 10.75 15.30 4.38
CA ALA A 93 9.89 16.30 3.74
C ALA A 93 8.40 16.11 4.06
N ASP A 94 7.68 17.23 4.13
CA ASP A 94 6.24 17.28 4.41
C ASP A 94 5.39 16.70 3.25
N ALA A 95 4.10 16.48 3.52
CA ALA A 95 3.14 16.07 2.50
C ALA A 95 2.90 17.16 1.46
N GLY A 96 3.10 16.85 0.18
CA GLY A 96 2.98 17.83 -0.90
C GLY A 96 4.17 18.79 -1.04
N GLU A 97 5.19 18.68 -0.19
CA GLU A 97 6.39 19.51 -0.26
C GLU A 97 7.23 19.13 -1.50
N LYS A 98 7.75 20.14 -2.20
CA LYS A 98 8.71 19.91 -3.27
C LYS A 98 10.09 19.70 -2.66
N VAL A 99 10.65 18.53 -2.88
CA VAL A 99 12.06 18.24 -2.61
C VAL A 99 12.82 18.44 -3.92
N ASP A 100 13.85 19.29 -3.93
CA ASP A 100 14.75 19.45 -5.08
C ASP A 100 15.83 18.37 -5.09
N ASN A 101 16.68 18.35 -6.12
CA ASN A 101 17.84 17.47 -6.16
C ASN A 101 18.88 17.90 -5.11
N TYR A 102 19.55 16.95 -4.47
CA TYR A 102 20.57 17.24 -3.46
C TYR A 102 21.62 16.12 -3.39
N ILE A 103 22.68 16.33 -2.60
CA ILE A 103 23.66 15.29 -2.25
C ILE A 103 23.32 14.78 -0.86
N ASP A 104 23.08 13.48 -0.71
CA ASP A 104 22.81 12.86 0.59
C ASP A 104 24.06 12.95 1.47
N ALA A 105 23.98 13.73 2.55
CA ALA A 105 25.13 14.04 3.40
C ALA A 105 25.77 12.80 4.04
N ALA A 106 25.00 11.73 4.27
CA ALA A 106 25.49 10.51 4.89
C ALA A 106 26.30 9.63 3.92
N THR A 107 25.95 9.64 2.63
CA THR A 107 26.49 8.68 1.64
C THR A 107 27.28 9.33 0.50
N GLY A 108 27.16 10.65 0.34
CA GLY A 108 27.70 11.41 -0.79
C GLY A 108 26.98 11.15 -2.12
N ILE A 109 25.88 10.39 -2.13
CA ILE A 109 25.17 10.02 -3.35
C ILE A 109 24.28 11.18 -3.81
N PRO A 110 24.27 11.51 -5.12
CA PRO A 110 23.26 12.40 -5.68
C PRO A 110 21.85 11.81 -5.60
N VAL A 111 20.94 12.55 -4.96
CA VAL A 111 19.52 12.24 -4.87
C VAL A 111 18.76 13.11 -5.88
N ILE A 112 18.00 12.45 -6.76
CA ILE A 112 17.14 13.07 -7.75
C ILE A 112 15.70 12.95 -7.30
N SER A 113 15.00 14.08 -7.23
CA SER A 113 13.57 14.09 -6.90
C SER A 113 12.75 13.69 -8.11
N LEU A 114 11.90 12.67 -7.92
CA LEU A 114 10.89 12.23 -8.88
C LEU A 114 9.48 12.66 -8.46
N TYR A 115 9.38 13.82 -7.81
CA TYR A 115 8.12 14.45 -7.44
C TYR A 115 7.84 15.73 -8.24
N GLY A 116 6.55 16.06 -8.39
CA GLY A 116 6.11 17.26 -9.11
C GLY A 116 6.22 17.14 -10.62
N LYS A 117 7.08 17.97 -11.24
CA LYS A 117 7.21 18.06 -12.71
C LYS A 117 7.96 16.88 -13.31
N LYS A 118 8.91 16.31 -12.58
CA LYS A 118 9.70 15.16 -12.98
C LYS A 118 9.20 13.95 -12.19
N ARG A 119 8.73 12.91 -12.88
CA ARG A 119 8.15 11.70 -12.26
C ARG A 119 8.88 10.42 -12.62
N GLN A 120 9.82 10.49 -13.54
CA GLN A 120 10.66 9.38 -13.96
C GLN A 120 12.10 9.86 -14.20
N PRO A 121 13.10 8.99 -14.07
CA PRO A 121 14.45 9.28 -14.51
C PRO A 121 14.47 9.57 -16.03
N THR A 122 15.31 10.51 -16.43
CA THR A 122 15.62 10.79 -17.83
C THR A 122 16.86 10.00 -18.26
N GLY A 123 17.10 9.89 -19.57
CA GLY A 123 18.33 9.28 -20.08
C GLY A 123 19.62 9.90 -19.51
N LEU A 124 19.61 11.22 -19.24
CA LEU A 124 20.73 11.91 -18.59
C LEU A 124 20.96 11.44 -17.15
N ASP A 125 19.89 11.17 -16.41
CA ASP A 125 19.99 10.66 -15.03
C ASP A 125 20.52 9.22 -14.98
N LEU A 126 20.46 8.50 -16.10
CA LEU A 126 20.80 7.08 -16.22
C LEU A 126 22.07 6.81 -17.04
N LEU A 127 22.83 7.85 -17.43
CA LEU A 127 24.09 7.71 -18.18
C LEU A 127 25.12 6.86 -17.42
N ASP A 128 25.16 7.01 -16.10
CA ASP A 128 26.06 6.31 -15.20
C ASP A 128 25.38 5.19 -14.41
N VAL A 129 24.25 4.68 -14.91
CA VAL A 129 23.49 3.58 -14.29
C VAL A 129 23.50 2.36 -15.22
N ASP A 130 23.99 1.22 -14.73
CA ASP A 130 23.96 -0.06 -15.44
C ASP A 130 22.74 -0.90 -15.07
N ILE A 131 22.21 -0.71 -13.86
CA ILE A 131 21.05 -1.44 -13.34
C ILE A 131 20.23 -0.56 -12.40
N MET A 132 18.92 -0.65 -12.52
CA MET A 132 17.96 0.05 -11.68
C MET A 132 17.47 -0.87 -10.56
N LEU A 133 17.33 -0.34 -9.35
CA LEU A 133 16.84 -1.05 -8.18
C LEU A 133 15.68 -0.28 -7.57
N PHE A 134 14.59 -0.95 -7.24
CA PHE A 134 13.40 -0.34 -6.65
C PHE A 134 13.08 -1.01 -5.31
N ASP A 135 13.04 -0.23 -4.23
CA ASP A 135 12.68 -0.69 -2.89
C ASP A 135 11.94 0.40 -2.12
N ILE A 136 10.65 0.18 -1.82
CA ILE A 136 9.83 1.10 -1.04
C ILE A 136 8.63 0.38 -0.43
N GLN A 137 8.20 0.79 0.77
CA GLN A 137 7.01 0.25 1.41
C GLN A 137 5.76 1.03 0.97
N ASP A 138 4.85 0.33 0.30
CA ASP A 138 3.52 0.80 -0.08
C ASP A 138 2.44 0.40 0.95
N VAL A 139 1.21 0.90 0.81
CA VAL A 139 0.09 0.65 1.74
C VAL A 139 -1.12 -0.06 1.12
N GLY A 140 -1.07 -0.42 -0.16
CA GLY A 140 -2.10 -1.25 -0.82
C GLY A 140 -3.34 -0.52 -1.30
N THR A 141 -3.26 0.80 -1.48
CA THR A 141 -4.39 1.63 -1.93
C THR A 141 -4.03 2.43 -3.18
N ARG A 142 -4.91 2.46 -4.17
CA ARG A 142 -4.66 3.03 -5.50
C ARG A 142 -4.19 4.49 -5.48
N PHE A 143 -4.71 5.29 -4.55
CA PHE A 143 -4.36 6.72 -4.41
C PHE A 143 -3.10 6.98 -3.57
N TYR A 144 -2.43 5.93 -3.09
CA TYR A 144 -1.08 6.05 -2.56
C TYR A 144 -0.08 5.95 -3.73
N THR A 145 0.65 7.02 -4.00
CA THR A 145 1.26 7.30 -5.30
C THR A 145 2.52 6.50 -5.62
N PHE A 146 2.96 5.60 -4.73
CA PHE A 146 4.16 4.78 -4.95
C PHE A 146 3.97 3.77 -6.07
N ILE A 147 2.77 3.21 -6.28
CA ILE A 147 2.50 2.37 -7.46
C ILE A 147 2.53 3.16 -8.78
N SER A 148 2.11 4.43 -8.78
CA SER A 148 2.24 5.33 -9.93
C SER A 148 3.71 5.69 -10.19
N SER A 149 4.50 5.86 -9.13
CA SER A 149 5.94 6.09 -9.22
C SER A 149 6.68 4.86 -9.75
N LEU A 150 6.27 3.66 -9.31
CA LEU A 150 6.77 2.40 -9.85
C LEU A 150 6.46 2.27 -11.35
N GLN A 151 5.24 2.59 -11.78
CA GLN A 151 4.90 2.58 -13.20
C GLN A 151 5.85 3.49 -14.00
N ALA A 152 6.02 4.74 -13.56
CA ALA A 152 6.90 5.70 -14.23
C ALA A 152 8.39 5.25 -14.22
N PHE A 153 8.83 4.59 -13.15
CA PHE A 153 10.17 4.02 -13.04
C PHE A 153 10.38 2.83 -13.99
N ILE A 154 9.37 1.97 -14.16
CA ILE A 154 9.37 0.88 -15.15
C ILE A 154 9.40 1.45 -16.57
N GLU A 155 8.56 2.44 -16.88
CA GLU A 155 8.50 3.09 -18.19
C GLU A 155 9.87 3.66 -18.58
N SER A 156 10.54 4.37 -17.67
CA SER A 156 11.91 4.88 -17.88
C SER A 156 12.97 3.78 -18.03
N ALA A 157 12.87 2.70 -17.23
CA ALA A 157 13.78 1.56 -17.35
C ALA A 157 13.67 0.87 -18.71
N ILE A 158 12.44 0.71 -19.22
CA ILE A 158 12.18 0.20 -20.57
C ILE A 158 12.73 1.18 -21.60
N GLU A 159 12.33 2.46 -21.55
CA GLU A 159 12.73 3.50 -22.51
C GLU A 159 14.25 3.60 -22.70
N HIS A 160 15.01 3.42 -21.61
CA HIS A 160 16.47 3.55 -21.60
C HIS A 160 17.22 2.21 -21.54
N ASP A 161 16.54 1.10 -21.80
CA ASP A 161 17.09 -0.27 -21.88
C ASP A 161 17.91 -0.66 -20.62
N LYS A 162 17.40 -0.32 -19.44
CA LYS A 162 18.05 -0.60 -18.15
C LYS A 162 17.40 -1.81 -17.48
N PRO A 163 18.16 -2.86 -17.11
CA PRO A 163 17.64 -3.92 -16.25
C PRO A 163 17.09 -3.33 -14.95
N LEU A 164 15.96 -3.87 -14.47
CA LEU A 164 15.27 -3.39 -13.28
C LEU A 164 15.08 -4.54 -12.29
N ILE A 165 15.53 -4.35 -11.05
CA ILE A 165 15.27 -5.24 -9.93
C ILE A 165 14.26 -4.58 -8.99
N ILE A 166 13.16 -5.27 -8.66
CA ILE A 166 12.24 -4.88 -7.60
C ILE A 166 12.49 -5.76 -6.39
N LEU A 167 12.82 -5.13 -5.26
CA LEU A 167 12.83 -5.77 -3.95
C LEU A 167 11.41 -5.70 -3.39
N ASP A 168 10.67 -6.79 -3.51
CA ASP A 168 9.27 -6.78 -3.14
C ASP A 168 9.08 -6.66 -1.62
N ARG A 169 7.97 -6.03 -1.23
CA ARG A 169 7.57 -5.81 0.16
C ARG A 169 6.13 -6.24 0.39
N PRO A 170 5.79 -6.74 1.60
CA PRO A 170 4.41 -7.10 1.92
C PRO A 170 3.45 -5.92 1.73
N ASN A 171 2.29 -6.18 1.14
CA ASN A 171 1.20 -5.21 1.14
C ASN A 171 0.42 -5.34 2.47
N PRO A 172 0.35 -4.30 3.32
CA PRO A 172 -0.38 -4.37 4.59
C PRO A 172 -1.89 -4.55 4.40
N ASN A 173 -2.44 -4.08 3.28
CA ASN A 173 -3.82 -4.26 2.84
C ASN A 173 -3.94 -5.33 1.73
N GLY A 174 -2.94 -6.21 1.60
CA GLY A 174 -2.88 -7.26 0.58
C GLY A 174 -3.93 -8.37 0.75
N PHE A 175 -4.68 -8.35 1.84
CA PHE A 175 -5.58 -9.41 2.29
C PHE A 175 -7.02 -9.30 1.84
N TYR A 176 -7.33 -8.30 1.01
CA TYR A 176 -8.63 -8.12 0.41
C TYR A 176 -8.51 -7.31 -0.89
N VAL A 177 -9.60 -7.29 -1.65
CA VAL A 177 -9.75 -6.48 -2.87
C VAL A 177 -11.13 -5.85 -2.84
N ASP A 178 -11.19 -4.53 -2.95
CA ASP A 178 -12.46 -3.81 -2.78
C ASP A 178 -12.45 -2.38 -3.33
N GLY A 179 -13.66 -1.86 -3.56
CA GLY A 179 -13.92 -0.50 -3.97
C GLY A 179 -14.11 -0.29 -5.47
N PRO A 180 -14.50 0.92 -5.86
CA PRO A 180 -14.73 1.28 -7.26
C PRO A 180 -13.45 1.13 -8.09
N VAL A 181 -13.60 0.50 -9.26
CA VAL A 181 -12.52 0.36 -10.25
C VAL A 181 -12.39 1.67 -11.03
N LEU A 182 -11.15 2.13 -11.21
CA LEU A 182 -10.84 3.35 -11.96
C LEU A 182 -11.34 3.23 -13.41
N ASP A 183 -12.09 4.23 -13.85
CA ASP A 183 -12.31 4.56 -15.24
C ASP A 183 -11.14 5.42 -15.74
N SER A 184 -10.54 5.04 -16.87
CA SER A 184 -9.40 5.73 -17.47
C SER A 184 -9.64 7.23 -17.75
N ASN A 185 -10.90 7.67 -17.87
CA ASN A 185 -11.24 9.10 -17.94
C ASN A 185 -10.86 9.90 -16.68
N TYR A 186 -10.67 9.21 -15.56
CA TYR A 186 -10.25 9.78 -14.27
C TYR A 186 -8.78 9.52 -13.96
N LYS A 187 -8.01 9.01 -14.94
CA LYS A 187 -6.57 8.74 -14.82
C LYS A 187 -5.83 9.99 -14.32
N SER A 188 -5.05 9.81 -13.26
CA SER A 188 -4.17 10.82 -12.69
C SER A 188 -3.08 10.15 -11.86
N PHE A 189 -2.15 10.90 -11.27
CA PHE A 189 -1.05 10.29 -10.51
C PHE A 189 -1.50 9.59 -9.20
N ILE A 190 -2.72 9.84 -8.73
CA ILE A 190 -3.38 9.12 -7.62
C ILE A 190 -4.24 7.94 -8.12
N GLY A 191 -4.08 7.54 -9.38
CA GLY A 191 -4.84 6.46 -10.00
C GLY A 191 -4.51 6.38 -11.47
N MET A 192 -3.49 5.60 -11.82
CA MET A 192 -2.97 5.50 -13.19
C MET A 192 -3.64 4.41 -14.02
N GLN A 193 -4.17 3.37 -13.36
CA GLN A 193 -4.63 2.13 -14.00
C GLN A 193 -6.02 1.69 -13.54
N PRO A 194 -6.79 0.97 -14.38
CA PRO A 194 -8.16 0.51 -14.09
C PRO A 194 -8.19 -0.61 -13.04
N ILE A 195 -7.74 -0.30 -11.84
CA ILE A 195 -7.69 -1.16 -10.66
C ILE A 195 -8.65 -0.63 -9.59
N PRO A 196 -9.16 -1.48 -8.68
CA PRO A 196 -9.97 -1.05 -7.54
C PRO A 196 -9.17 -0.21 -6.54
N VAL A 197 -9.86 0.43 -5.60
CA VAL A 197 -9.24 1.25 -4.54
C VAL A 197 -8.26 0.43 -3.71
N VAL A 198 -8.67 -0.75 -3.24
CA VAL A 198 -7.78 -1.74 -2.64
C VAL A 198 -7.59 -2.86 -3.65
N TYR A 199 -6.38 -2.98 -4.18
CA TYR A 199 -6.05 -3.89 -5.27
C TYR A 199 -5.43 -5.21 -4.81
N GLY A 200 -5.08 -5.33 -3.54
CA GLY A 200 -4.72 -6.61 -2.92
C GLY A 200 -3.51 -7.31 -3.57
N MET A 201 -2.54 -6.54 -4.07
CA MET A 201 -1.31 -7.04 -4.68
C MET A 201 -0.10 -6.34 -4.04
N THR A 202 1.03 -7.01 -3.99
CA THR A 202 2.33 -6.39 -3.74
C THR A 202 2.77 -5.54 -4.93
N MET A 203 3.80 -4.71 -4.74
CA MET A 203 4.35 -3.89 -5.83
C MET A 203 5.01 -4.75 -6.91
N GLY A 204 5.65 -5.87 -6.54
CA GLY A 204 6.19 -6.84 -7.49
C GLY A 204 5.11 -7.48 -8.36
N GLU A 205 4.01 -7.94 -7.76
CA GLU A 205 2.86 -8.48 -8.50
C GLU A 205 2.21 -7.43 -9.41
N TYR A 206 2.06 -6.19 -8.91
CA TYR A 206 1.55 -5.07 -9.69
C TYR A 206 2.44 -4.77 -10.91
N ALA A 207 3.77 -4.76 -10.75
CA ALA A 207 4.70 -4.60 -11.86
C ALA A 207 4.54 -5.68 -12.93
N LYS A 208 4.36 -6.95 -12.53
CA LYS A 208 4.09 -8.04 -13.49
C LYS A 208 2.78 -7.82 -14.23
N MET A 209 1.73 -7.38 -13.54
CA MET A 209 0.44 -7.11 -14.16
C MET A 209 0.50 -5.93 -15.13
N LEU A 210 1.21 -4.85 -14.77
CA LEU A 210 1.40 -3.69 -15.66
C LEU A 210 1.97 -4.10 -17.02
N ILE A 211 3.01 -4.94 -17.00
CA ILE A 211 3.67 -5.43 -18.23
C ILE A 211 2.79 -6.48 -18.93
N GLY A 212 2.28 -7.47 -18.19
CA GLY A 212 1.55 -8.61 -18.76
C GLY A 212 0.20 -8.25 -19.36
N GLU A 213 -0.47 -7.22 -18.83
CA GLU A 213 -1.74 -6.71 -19.37
C GLU A 213 -1.55 -5.49 -20.29
N ASN A 214 -0.31 -5.18 -20.71
CA ASN A 214 0.03 -4.07 -21.62
C ASN A 214 -0.53 -2.71 -21.16
N MET A 215 -0.41 -2.41 -19.87
CA MET A 215 -1.02 -1.23 -19.23
C MET A 215 -0.13 0.02 -19.22
N LEU A 216 1.12 -0.07 -19.66
CA LEU A 216 2.05 1.06 -19.72
C LEU A 216 1.67 1.99 -20.88
N ASP A 217 1.97 3.29 -20.81
CA ASP A 217 1.78 4.20 -21.95
C ASP A 217 3.07 4.18 -22.80
N TRP A 218 3.13 3.28 -23.77
CA TRP A 218 4.36 2.95 -24.45
C TRP A 218 4.19 3.31 -25.95
N LYS A 219 5.00 4.20 -26.52
CA LYS A 219 4.79 4.81 -27.86
C LYS A 219 5.45 4.05 -29.06
N PHE A 220 5.76 2.75 -29.00
CA PHE A 220 6.75 2.04 -29.89
C PHE A 220 6.46 0.57 -30.48
N LEU A 221 5.23 0.02 -30.60
CA LEU A 221 4.87 -1.46 -30.63
C LEU A 221 4.74 -1.90 -32.07
N HIS A 222 4.93 -0.98 -33.00
CA HIS A 222 4.84 -1.28 -34.40
C HIS A 222 6.24 -1.53 -34.95
N LYS A 223 6.73 -2.75 -34.71
CA LYS A 223 7.39 -3.57 -35.73
C LYS A 223 7.48 -5.04 -35.29
N GLN A 224 7.18 -5.92 -36.23
CA GLN A 224 6.71 -7.29 -36.08
C GLN A 224 7.61 -8.21 -36.90
N ASP A 225 7.97 -9.39 -36.39
CA ASP A 225 8.26 -10.61 -37.15
C ASP A 225 8.22 -11.87 -36.24
N HIS A 226 8.06 -13.04 -36.86
CA HIS A 226 7.51 -14.25 -36.25
C HIS A 226 8.57 -15.34 -36.02
N ILE A 227 8.87 -15.72 -34.76
CA ILE A 227 9.31 -17.08 -34.28
C ILE A 227 9.29 -17.11 -32.73
N ASN A 228 9.01 -18.29 -32.13
CA ASN A 228 8.62 -18.47 -30.71
C ASN A 228 9.76 -18.34 -29.67
N SER A 229 9.66 -17.34 -28.78
CA SER A 229 10.17 -17.31 -27.39
C SER A 229 9.30 -16.37 -26.54
N LEU A 230 9.49 -16.26 -25.20
CA LEU A 230 8.68 -15.43 -24.27
C LEU A 230 8.62 -13.94 -24.68
N GLY A 231 9.56 -13.45 -25.51
CA GLY A 231 9.49 -12.14 -26.16
C GLY A 231 8.34 -11.98 -27.18
N LYS A 232 7.78 -13.09 -27.68
CA LYS A 232 6.66 -13.12 -28.63
C LYS A 232 5.31 -12.78 -27.99
N THR A 233 5.17 -12.91 -26.66
CA THR A 233 3.96 -12.48 -25.94
C THR A 233 3.90 -10.95 -25.80
N LEU A 234 5.03 -10.25 -25.96
CA LEU A 234 5.18 -8.83 -25.59
C LEU A 234 5.50 -7.90 -26.77
N GLY A 235 5.64 -8.37 -28.02
CA GLY A 235 5.85 -7.50 -29.19
C GLY A 235 7.15 -6.69 -29.18
N LEU A 236 8.18 -7.14 -28.45
CA LEU A 236 9.46 -6.44 -28.29
C LEU A 236 10.50 -7.02 -29.25
N GLU A 237 10.38 -6.71 -30.55
CA GLU A 237 11.49 -6.98 -31.47
C GLU A 237 12.36 -5.72 -31.63
N LYS A 238 13.55 -5.80 -31.01
CA LYS A 238 14.78 -5.08 -31.39
C LYS A 238 15.04 -3.62 -30.93
N VAL A 239 14.43 -3.13 -29.85
CA VAL A 239 14.87 -1.84 -29.25
C VAL A 239 15.46 -1.96 -27.83
N HIS A 240 15.15 -3.03 -27.08
CA HIS A 240 15.55 -3.16 -25.67
C HIS A 240 16.15 -4.55 -25.35
N GLY A 241 17.36 -4.81 -25.83
CA GLY A 241 18.02 -6.11 -25.65
C GLY A 241 18.47 -6.38 -24.21
N ASN A 242 18.64 -5.34 -23.38
CA ASN A 242 19.16 -5.45 -22.02
C ASN A 242 18.06 -5.34 -20.95
N PHE A 243 16.89 -4.77 -21.27
CA PHE A 243 15.80 -4.65 -20.31
C PHE A 243 15.33 -6.03 -19.82
N LYS A 244 15.40 -6.22 -18.50
CA LYS A 244 14.87 -7.38 -17.81
C LYS A 244 14.31 -6.94 -16.47
N LEU A 245 13.02 -7.19 -16.26
CA LEU A 245 12.40 -7.06 -14.95
C LEU A 245 12.71 -8.31 -14.11
N THR A 246 13.34 -8.12 -12.96
CA THR A 246 13.58 -9.17 -11.96
C THR A 246 12.88 -8.78 -10.67
N ILE A 247 12.06 -9.68 -10.13
CA ILE A 247 11.41 -9.46 -8.83
C ILE A 247 12.02 -10.43 -7.84
N ILE A 248 12.49 -9.90 -6.71
CA ILE A 248 12.91 -10.69 -5.56
C ILE A 248 11.70 -10.78 -4.63
N PRO A 249 11.07 -11.96 -4.46
CA PRO A 249 9.86 -12.09 -3.66
C PRO A 249 10.16 -12.04 -2.16
N CYS A 250 9.15 -11.70 -1.37
CA CYS A 250 9.16 -11.90 0.08
C CYS A 250 9.24 -13.39 0.42
N LYS A 251 9.82 -13.73 1.58
CA LYS A 251 9.68 -15.06 2.17
C LYS A 251 8.63 -15.06 3.27
N ASN A 252 7.92 -16.18 3.38
CA ASN A 252 6.89 -16.43 4.40
C ASN A 252 5.69 -15.46 4.36
N TYR A 253 5.48 -14.76 3.24
CA TYR A 253 4.32 -13.91 3.02
C TYR A 253 3.26 -14.64 2.19
N THR A 254 2.00 -14.43 2.57
CA THR A 254 0.81 -14.80 1.79
C THR A 254 -0.16 -13.64 1.82
N HIS A 255 -1.14 -13.64 0.94
CA HIS A 255 -2.21 -12.66 0.98
C HIS A 255 -3.10 -12.79 2.23
N LYS A 256 -3.00 -13.86 3.03
CA LYS A 256 -3.67 -13.94 4.34
C LYS A 256 -2.92 -13.21 5.45
N SER A 257 -1.67 -12.82 5.20
CA SER A 257 -0.79 -12.19 6.19
C SER A 257 -1.24 -10.76 6.54
N LYS A 258 -1.17 -10.40 7.83
CA LYS A 258 -1.38 -9.03 8.34
C LYS A 258 -0.04 -8.42 8.73
N TYR A 259 0.76 -8.05 7.73
CA TYR A 259 2.10 -7.51 7.97
C TYR A 259 2.03 -6.16 8.67
N ILE A 260 2.79 -6.01 9.77
CA ILE A 260 2.91 -4.77 10.52
C ILE A 260 4.13 -4.02 10.00
N LEU A 261 3.93 -2.78 9.55
CA LEU A 261 5.01 -1.97 9.02
C LEU A 261 5.95 -1.57 10.17
N PRO A 262 7.27 -1.85 10.06
CA PRO A 262 8.23 -1.46 11.09
C PRO A 262 8.52 0.05 11.07
N ILE A 263 8.25 0.71 9.94
CA ILE A 263 8.51 2.13 9.71
C ILE A 263 7.24 2.73 9.09
N LYS A 264 6.75 3.85 9.65
CA LYS A 264 5.61 4.57 9.10
C LYS A 264 5.91 5.04 7.67
N PRO A 265 5.03 4.78 6.68
CA PRO A 265 5.34 5.04 5.27
C PRO A 265 5.19 6.52 4.88
N SER A 266 4.43 7.29 5.66
CA SER A 266 4.21 8.73 5.48
C SER A 266 4.01 9.39 6.85
N PRO A 267 4.32 10.69 7.02
CA PRO A 267 4.04 11.41 8.28
C PRO A 267 2.58 11.30 8.77
N ASN A 268 1.62 11.23 7.84
CA ASN A 268 0.19 11.14 8.14
C ASN A 268 -0.37 9.71 8.14
N LEU A 269 0.49 8.70 8.03
CA LEU A 269 0.14 7.30 8.29
C LEU A 269 1.04 6.78 9.42
N PRO A 270 0.90 7.35 10.64
CA PRO A 270 1.87 7.13 11.72
C PRO A 270 1.82 5.70 12.29
N ASP A 271 0.68 5.02 12.13
CA ASP A 271 0.42 3.71 12.72
C ASP A 271 -0.43 2.81 11.79
N MET A 272 -0.54 1.54 12.17
CA MET A 272 -1.30 0.56 11.40
C MET A 272 -2.80 0.81 11.40
N ALA A 273 -3.36 1.46 12.43
CA ALA A 273 -4.78 1.81 12.45
C ALA A 273 -5.08 2.80 11.32
N SER A 274 -4.26 3.85 11.17
CA SER A 274 -4.35 4.78 10.04
C SER A 274 -4.20 4.06 8.70
N ILE A 275 -3.26 3.11 8.57
CA ILE A 275 -3.04 2.35 7.33
C ILE A 275 -4.25 1.49 6.94
N TYR A 276 -4.89 0.81 7.89
CA TYR A 276 -6.08 0.00 7.63
C TYR A 276 -7.31 0.88 7.33
N TRP A 277 -7.42 2.04 7.98
CA TRP A 277 -8.53 2.98 7.73
C TRP A 277 -8.36 3.80 6.46
N TYR A 278 -7.13 4.01 5.99
CA TYR A 278 -6.78 4.91 4.90
C TYR A 278 -7.64 4.69 3.65
N ALA A 279 -7.87 3.43 3.26
CA ALA A 279 -8.67 3.10 2.10
C ALA A 279 -10.12 3.63 2.18
N SER A 280 -10.69 3.70 3.39
CA SER A 280 -12.06 4.16 3.65
C SER A 280 -12.13 5.66 3.91
N THR A 281 -11.15 6.22 4.62
CA THR A 281 -11.21 7.60 5.13
C THR A 281 -10.51 8.61 4.22
N CYS A 282 -9.61 8.18 3.32
CA CYS A 282 -8.96 9.09 2.36
C CYS A 282 -9.96 9.77 1.40
N PHE A 283 -11.16 9.19 1.19
CA PHE A 283 -12.23 9.88 0.45
C PHE A 283 -12.61 11.25 1.03
N PHE A 284 -12.42 11.47 2.33
CA PHE A 284 -12.69 12.76 2.96
C PHE A 284 -11.77 13.87 2.46
N GLU A 285 -10.60 13.55 1.88
CA GLU A 285 -9.76 14.57 1.25
C GLU A 285 -10.50 15.30 0.11
N GLY A 286 -11.38 14.60 -0.62
CA GLY A 286 -12.25 15.18 -1.65
C GLY A 286 -13.50 15.91 -1.13
N THR A 287 -13.65 16.02 0.19
CA THR A 287 -14.79 16.65 0.87
C THR A 287 -14.33 17.82 1.74
N VAL A 288 -15.28 18.63 2.18
CA VAL A 288 -14.97 19.73 3.11
C VAL A 288 -14.60 19.27 4.51
N LEU A 289 -14.87 18.01 4.87
CA LEU A 289 -14.49 17.45 6.18
C LEU A 289 -12.97 17.33 6.29
N SER A 290 -12.45 17.60 7.49
CA SER A 290 -11.09 17.21 7.87
C SER A 290 -11.00 15.69 7.93
N GLU A 291 -9.96 15.14 7.33
CA GLU A 291 -9.54 13.74 7.41
C GLU A 291 -8.59 13.46 8.58
N GLY A 292 -8.50 14.38 9.55
CA GLY A 292 -7.74 14.21 10.78
C GLY A 292 -6.26 14.55 10.70
N ARG A 293 -5.76 15.01 9.55
CA ARG A 293 -4.43 15.64 9.48
C ARG A 293 -4.35 16.78 10.49
N GLY A 294 -3.23 16.90 11.19
CA GLY A 294 -3.09 17.83 12.31
C GLY A 294 -3.65 17.33 13.65
N THR A 295 -3.97 16.04 13.76
CA THR A 295 -4.29 15.36 15.03
C THR A 295 -3.31 14.21 15.27
N GLU A 296 -3.42 13.52 16.40
CA GLU A 296 -2.56 12.38 16.75
C GLU A 296 -2.75 11.17 15.82
N HIS A 297 -3.96 10.97 15.29
CA HIS A 297 -4.30 9.83 14.43
C HIS A 297 -4.99 10.26 13.13
N PRO A 298 -4.26 10.86 12.16
CA PRO A 298 -4.79 11.17 10.84
C PRO A 298 -5.39 9.92 10.19
N PHE A 299 -6.46 10.09 9.41
CA PHE A 299 -7.24 9.02 8.80
C PHE A 299 -8.00 8.09 9.76
N CYS A 300 -7.83 8.21 11.08
CA CYS A 300 -8.70 7.60 12.09
C CYS A 300 -9.67 8.61 12.71
N ILE A 301 -9.41 9.91 12.55
CA ILE A 301 -10.26 11.00 13.03
C ILE A 301 -10.74 11.79 11.83
N PHE A 302 -12.03 12.12 11.75
CA PHE A 302 -12.56 12.92 10.65
C PHE A 302 -13.88 13.60 11.01
N GLY A 303 -14.15 14.76 10.42
CA GLY A 303 -15.32 15.57 10.76
C GLY A 303 -15.29 17.01 10.28
N HIS A 304 -16.25 17.82 10.73
CA HIS A 304 -16.38 19.23 10.34
C HIS A 304 -17.11 20.03 11.44
N PRO A 305 -16.87 21.35 11.59
CA PRO A 305 -17.59 22.22 12.54
C PRO A 305 -19.12 22.29 12.34
N LYS A 306 -19.64 21.76 11.23
CA LYS A 306 -21.07 21.82 10.86
C LYS A 306 -21.78 20.48 11.10
N LEU A 307 -21.05 19.47 11.58
CA LEU A 307 -21.67 18.22 12.02
C LEU A 307 -22.21 18.38 13.45
N PRO A 308 -23.19 17.55 13.87
CA PRO A 308 -23.77 17.63 15.20
C PRO A 308 -22.72 17.60 16.31
N ASP A 309 -22.88 18.45 17.32
CA ASP A 309 -21.96 18.60 18.46
C ASP A 309 -22.00 17.42 19.45
N SER A 310 -23.01 16.55 19.33
CA SER A 310 -23.09 15.26 20.03
C SER A 310 -22.07 14.22 19.54
N LEU A 311 -21.38 14.49 18.43
CA LEU A 311 -20.32 13.64 17.88
C LEU A 311 -18.96 13.93 18.55
N TYR A 312 -17.97 13.09 18.27
CA TYR A 312 -16.62 13.24 18.83
C TYR A 312 -16.00 14.58 18.40
N ALA A 313 -15.55 15.37 19.37
CA ALA A 313 -14.95 16.68 19.13
C ALA A 313 -13.42 16.58 18.98
N PHE A 314 -12.86 17.29 18.01
CA PHE A 314 -11.42 17.40 17.79
C PHE A 314 -11.07 18.74 17.12
N THR A 315 -9.81 19.15 17.16
CA THR A 315 -9.34 20.37 16.49
C THR A 315 -8.05 20.06 15.74
N PRO A 316 -8.05 20.08 14.39
CA PRO A 316 -6.83 19.97 13.60
C PRO A 316 -5.88 21.13 13.90
N MET A 317 -4.61 20.84 14.15
CA MET A 317 -3.56 21.84 14.39
C MET A 317 -2.38 21.59 13.46
N ALA A 318 -1.62 22.63 13.11
CA ALA A 318 -0.39 22.45 12.35
C ALA A 318 0.59 21.52 13.08
N THR A 319 1.08 20.49 12.39
CA THR A 319 2.06 19.52 12.90
C THR A 319 3.14 19.24 11.84
N ALA A 320 4.23 18.60 12.24
CA ALA A 320 5.21 18.07 11.28
C ALA A 320 4.52 17.03 10.37
N GLY A 321 4.61 17.22 9.05
CA GLY A 321 3.88 16.43 8.06
C GLY A 321 2.50 16.99 7.68
N ALA A 322 1.98 17.99 8.39
CA ALA A 322 0.72 18.68 8.09
C ALA A 322 0.79 20.13 8.58
N SER A 323 1.60 20.95 7.91
CA SER A 323 1.80 22.37 8.27
C SER A 323 0.57 23.25 8.05
N ASN A 324 -0.32 22.87 7.14
CA ASN A 324 -1.60 23.54 6.89
C ASN A 324 -2.75 22.52 6.73
N PRO A 325 -3.20 21.88 7.82
CA PRO A 325 -4.25 20.88 7.75
C PRO A 325 -5.60 21.53 7.42
N LYS A 326 -6.51 20.76 6.81
CA LYS A 326 -7.87 21.23 6.54
C LYS A 326 -8.58 21.54 7.86
N LEU A 327 -9.22 22.71 7.93
CA LEU A 327 -9.90 23.22 9.13
C LEU A 327 -8.95 23.48 10.31
N ASN A 328 -7.70 23.89 10.02
CA ASN A 328 -6.70 24.27 11.03
C ASN A 328 -7.27 25.23 12.08
N GLY A 329 -7.09 24.90 13.36
CA GLY A 329 -7.59 25.66 14.52
C GLY A 329 -9.11 25.62 14.72
N SER A 330 -9.87 24.96 13.84
CA SER A 330 -11.34 24.94 13.92
C SER A 330 -11.84 23.70 14.67
N LYS A 331 -12.65 23.92 15.70
CA LYS A 331 -13.29 22.81 16.44
C LYS A 331 -14.27 22.06 15.52
N CYS A 332 -13.97 20.80 15.28
CA CYS A 332 -14.72 19.88 14.44
C CYS A 332 -15.48 18.87 15.29
N PHE A 333 -16.58 18.34 14.74
CA PHE A 333 -17.31 17.21 15.30
C PHE A 333 -17.40 16.08 14.27
N GLY A 334 -17.31 14.83 14.70
CA GLY A 334 -17.30 13.68 13.80
C GLY A 334 -17.00 12.35 14.49
N TRP A 335 -16.06 11.59 13.94
CA TRP A 335 -15.75 10.24 14.40
C TRP A 335 -14.28 10.12 14.80
N ASN A 336 -14.04 9.25 15.78
CA ASN A 336 -12.74 8.68 16.08
C ASN A 336 -12.88 7.16 16.00
N VAL A 337 -12.24 6.56 15.00
CA VAL A 337 -12.23 5.12 14.74
C VAL A 337 -10.86 4.49 15.06
N PHE A 338 -10.01 5.21 15.79
CA PHE A 338 -8.75 4.68 16.27
C PHE A 338 -8.96 3.52 17.24
N GLY A 339 -8.02 2.57 17.24
CA GLY A 339 -8.05 1.41 18.12
C GLY A 339 -6.82 0.53 17.90
N THR A 340 -6.76 -0.58 18.63
CA THR A 340 -5.69 -1.58 18.42
C THR A 340 -5.80 -2.21 17.03
N ASN A 341 -4.69 -2.74 16.51
CA ASN A 341 -4.66 -3.41 15.19
C ASN A 341 -5.76 -4.47 15.05
N GLN A 342 -6.03 -5.24 16.11
CA GLN A 342 -7.07 -6.26 16.10
C GLN A 342 -8.47 -5.67 16.01
N GLN A 343 -8.76 -4.61 16.79
CA GLN A 343 -10.05 -3.93 16.77
C GLN A 343 -10.31 -3.30 15.40
N VAL A 344 -9.30 -2.62 14.83
CA VAL A 344 -9.44 -1.99 13.50
C VAL A 344 -9.61 -3.03 12.40
N LEU A 345 -8.86 -4.14 12.43
CA LEU A 345 -9.08 -5.24 11.47
C LEU A 345 -10.49 -5.84 11.57
N GLN A 346 -11.03 -5.97 12.79
CA GLN A 346 -12.40 -6.42 12.99
C GLN A 346 -13.43 -5.40 12.46
N GLN A 347 -13.22 -4.11 12.69
CA GLN A 347 -14.12 -3.04 12.25
C GLN A 347 -14.11 -2.87 10.72
N THR A 348 -12.93 -2.86 10.11
CA THR A 348 -12.77 -2.78 8.64
C THR A 348 -13.23 -4.06 7.93
N ASN A 349 -13.10 -5.22 8.58
CA ASN A 349 -13.57 -6.52 8.10
C ASN A 349 -13.22 -6.81 6.62
N GLY A 350 -12.02 -6.41 6.19
CA GLY A 350 -11.56 -6.60 4.80
C GLY A 350 -12.41 -5.91 3.74
N LYS A 351 -13.00 -4.75 4.07
CA LYS A 351 -13.86 -3.95 3.20
C LYS A 351 -13.68 -2.46 3.44
N LEU A 352 -13.90 -1.67 2.41
CA LEU A 352 -14.15 -0.24 2.56
C LEU A 352 -15.41 -0.02 3.41
N GLN A 353 -15.31 0.87 4.39
CA GLN A 353 -16.39 1.20 5.32
C GLN A 353 -17.11 2.47 4.86
N LEU A 354 -18.00 2.33 3.87
CA LEU A 354 -18.72 3.47 3.29
C LEU A 354 -19.70 4.13 4.26
N GLN A 355 -20.16 3.41 5.27
CA GLN A 355 -21.10 3.91 6.28
C GLN A 355 -20.73 5.30 6.84
N TYR A 356 -19.43 5.56 7.05
CA TYR A 356 -18.97 6.85 7.58
C TYR A 356 -19.12 7.98 6.58
N LEU A 357 -18.77 7.74 5.32
CA LEU A 357 -18.93 8.71 4.24
C LEU A 357 -20.42 9.00 3.97
N LEU A 358 -21.25 7.96 3.95
CA LEU A 358 -22.70 8.08 3.79
C LEU A 358 -23.33 8.85 4.95
N LYS A 359 -22.95 8.51 6.19
CA LYS A 359 -23.47 9.19 7.38
C LYS A 359 -23.01 10.65 7.46
N ALA A 360 -21.74 10.91 7.13
CA ALA A 360 -21.21 12.27 7.03
C ALA A 360 -22.00 13.10 6.00
N TYR A 361 -22.22 12.57 4.80
CA TYR A 361 -23.04 13.25 3.80
C TYR A 361 -24.47 13.47 4.30
N GLN A 362 -25.09 12.47 4.96
CA GLN A 362 -26.45 12.59 5.51
C GLN A 362 -26.56 13.67 6.59
N LEU A 363 -25.60 13.77 7.50
CA LEU A 363 -25.62 14.72 8.61
C LEU A 363 -25.18 16.13 8.22
N PHE A 364 -24.40 16.29 7.15
CA PHE A 364 -23.87 17.60 6.77
C PHE A 364 -25.00 18.51 6.24
N PRO A 365 -25.18 19.74 6.76
CA PRO A 365 -26.36 20.54 6.47
C PRO A 365 -26.41 21.12 5.04
N VAL A 366 -25.24 21.36 4.42
CA VAL A 366 -25.16 22.01 3.09
C VAL A 366 -24.70 21.00 2.04
N LYS A 367 -25.64 20.22 1.49
CA LYS A 367 -25.34 19.07 0.58
C LYS A 367 -24.50 19.46 -0.63
N ASP A 368 -24.81 20.59 -1.26
CA ASP A 368 -24.14 21.06 -2.48
C ASP A 368 -22.66 21.38 -2.27
N SER A 369 -22.26 21.73 -1.05
CA SER A 369 -20.88 22.06 -0.70
C SER A 369 -20.13 20.91 -0.04
N PHE A 370 -20.73 19.73 0.13
CA PHE A 370 -20.07 18.62 0.83
C PHE A 370 -18.80 18.16 0.11
N PHE A 371 -18.87 18.03 -1.22
CA PHE A 371 -17.73 17.71 -2.06
C PHE A 371 -17.03 19.00 -2.48
N ILE A 372 -15.70 19.04 -2.40
CA ILE A 372 -14.91 20.21 -2.82
C ILE A 372 -15.09 20.40 -4.32
N GLN A 373 -15.64 21.54 -4.72
CA GLN A 373 -15.95 21.84 -6.11
C GLN A 373 -14.73 22.40 -6.85
N PRO A 374 -14.33 21.82 -8.01
CA PRO A 374 -13.32 22.42 -8.87
C PRO A 374 -13.91 23.62 -9.62
N LYS A 375 -13.04 24.54 -10.08
CA LYS A 375 -13.46 25.72 -10.88
C LYS A 375 -14.24 25.34 -12.14
N SER A 376 -13.86 24.24 -12.80
CA SER A 376 -14.49 23.78 -14.04
C SER A 376 -15.87 23.16 -13.83
N LYS A 377 -16.19 22.73 -12.60
CA LYS A 377 -17.37 21.93 -12.24
C LYS A 377 -17.55 20.62 -13.03
N LYS A 378 -16.56 20.21 -13.84
CA LYS A 378 -16.61 18.96 -14.59
C LYS A 378 -16.41 17.77 -13.65
N PRO A 379 -17.17 16.66 -13.78
CA PRO A 379 -17.03 15.49 -12.91
C PRO A 379 -15.59 14.97 -12.78
N VAL A 380 -14.84 14.95 -13.88
CA VAL A 380 -13.43 14.51 -13.94
C VAL A 380 -12.47 15.36 -13.12
N ASP A 381 -12.83 16.61 -12.82
CA ASP A 381 -11.97 17.53 -12.07
C ASP A 381 -12.23 17.52 -10.57
N TYR A 382 -13.31 16.88 -10.11
CA TYR A 382 -13.55 16.70 -8.68
C TYR A 382 -12.50 15.76 -8.09
N PHE A 383 -11.78 16.22 -7.07
CA PHE A 383 -10.76 15.41 -6.41
C PHE A 383 -11.36 14.13 -5.81
N PHE A 384 -12.57 14.21 -5.24
CA PHE A 384 -13.31 13.04 -4.78
C PHE A 384 -13.50 11.99 -5.88
N ASN A 385 -13.87 12.40 -7.11
CA ASN A 385 -14.07 11.46 -8.21
C ASN A 385 -12.74 10.88 -8.71
N LYS A 386 -11.63 11.62 -8.61
CA LYS A 386 -10.28 11.07 -8.90
C LYS A 386 -9.89 10.00 -7.86
N LEU A 387 -10.19 10.24 -6.58
CA LEU A 387 -9.99 9.25 -5.51
C LEU A 387 -10.86 8.00 -5.70
N ALA A 388 -12.16 8.18 -5.99
CA ALA A 388 -13.09 7.09 -6.31
C ALA A 388 -12.74 6.40 -7.64
N GLY A 389 -12.13 7.14 -8.56
CA GLY A 389 -11.74 6.68 -9.88
C GLY A 389 -12.89 6.69 -10.90
N ASN A 390 -14.03 7.27 -10.55
CA ASN A 390 -15.17 7.51 -11.44
C ASN A 390 -16.11 8.53 -10.78
N SER A 391 -17.19 8.92 -11.48
CA SER A 391 -18.25 9.77 -10.91
C SER A 391 -19.39 9.01 -10.24
N GLU A 392 -19.43 7.67 -10.35
CA GLU A 392 -20.57 6.87 -9.92
C GLU A 392 -20.77 6.97 -8.40
N LEU A 393 -19.70 6.82 -7.61
CA LEU A 393 -19.80 6.85 -6.14
C LEU A 393 -20.38 8.18 -5.64
N MET A 394 -19.88 9.32 -6.13
CA MET A 394 -20.41 10.63 -5.74
C MET A 394 -21.89 10.78 -6.15
N ALA A 395 -22.25 10.35 -7.37
CA ALA A 395 -23.62 10.43 -7.86
C ALA A 395 -24.58 9.56 -7.03
N GLN A 396 -24.17 8.35 -6.66
CA GLN A 396 -24.96 7.45 -5.84
C GLN A 396 -25.16 7.96 -4.41
N ILE A 397 -24.12 8.56 -3.80
CA ILE A 397 -24.23 9.21 -2.49
C ILE A 397 -25.26 10.35 -2.56
N LYS A 398 -25.18 11.20 -3.57
CA LYS A 398 -26.12 12.31 -3.78
C LYS A 398 -27.55 11.82 -4.00
N ALA A 399 -27.71 10.70 -4.70
CA ALA A 399 -29.01 10.07 -4.96
C ALA A 399 -29.57 9.27 -3.76
N GLY A 400 -28.87 9.23 -2.62
CA GLY A 400 -29.33 8.51 -1.43
C GLY A 400 -29.35 7.00 -1.57
N LYS A 401 -28.50 6.44 -2.45
CA LYS A 401 -28.38 5.00 -2.64
C LYS A 401 -27.88 4.32 -1.36
N SER A 402 -28.43 3.14 -1.08
CA SER A 402 -27.96 2.31 0.02
C SER A 402 -26.53 1.82 -0.24
N GLU A 403 -25.81 1.47 0.83
CA GLU A 403 -24.46 0.91 0.70
C GLU A 403 -24.48 -0.38 -0.15
N ALA A 404 -25.50 -1.22 -0.02
CA ALA A 404 -25.65 -2.43 -0.82
C ALA A 404 -25.75 -2.12 -2.32
N GLU A 405 -26.56 -1.13 -2.72
CA GLU A 405 -26.68 -0.71 -4.12
C GLU A 405 -25.35 -0.16 -4.67
N ILE A 406 -24.66 0.68 -3.89
CA ILE A 406 -23.36 1.25 -4.27
C ILE A 406 -22.33 0.13 -4.51
N ARG A 407 -22.23 -0.82 -3.57
CA ARG A 407 -21.27 -1.91 -3.69
C ARG A 407 -21.58 -2.83 -4.86
N ASN A 408 -22.86 -3.11 -5.10
CA ASN A 408 -23.29 -3.93 -6.23
C ASN A 408 -22.90 -3.32 -7.57
N SER A 409 -22.83 -1.99 -7.69
CA SER A 409 -22.48 -1.34 -8.97
C SER A 409 -21.04 -1.61 -9.41
N TRP A 410 -20.09 -1.75 -8.48
CA TRP A 410 -18.69 -2.02 -8.84
C TRP A 410 -18.33 -3.51 -8.82
N GLN A 411 -19.19 -4.40 -8.33
CA GLN A 411 -18.90 -5.84 -8.28
C GLN A 411 -18.48 -6.43 -9.64
N PRO A 412 -19.14 -6.14 -10.78
CA PRO A 412 -18.72 -6.71 -12.05
C PRO A 412 -17.27 -6.39 -12.43
N LYS A 413 -16.87 -5.11 -12.31
CA LYS A 413 -15.49 -4.68 -12.59
C LYS A 413 -14.50 -5.24 -11.56
N LEU A 414 -14.91 -5.35 -10.29
CA LEU A 414 -14.10 -5.93 -9.23
C LEU A 414 -13.80 -7.42 -9.48
N GLN A 415 -14.81 -8.19 -9.91
CA GLN A 415 -14.65 -9.60 -10.26
C GLN A 415 -13.78 -9.79 -11.51
N ALA A 416 -13.91 -8.92 -12.51
CA ALA A 416 -13.01 -8.91 -13.67
C ALA A 416 -11.55 -8.67 -13.25
N PHE A 417 -11.30 -7.68 -12.40
CA PHE A 417 -9.98 -7.40 -11.86
C PHE A 417 -9.41 -8.59 -11.06
N LYS A 418 -10.22 -9.23 -10.19
CA LYS A 418 -9.79 -10.42 -9.44
C LYS A 418 -9.35 -11.58 -10.35
N LYS A 419 -10.00 -11.77 -11.50
CA LYS A 419 -9.56 -12.76 -12.50
C LYS A 419 -8.23 -12.39 -13.14
N ILE A 420 -8.03 -11.10 -13.44
CA ILE A 420 -6.78 -10.59 -14.03
C ILE A 420 -5.62 -10.76 -13.04
N ARG A 421 -5.76 -10.27 -11.80
CA ARG A 421 -4.67 -10.28 -10.82
C ARG A 421 -4.15 -11.69 -10.51
N LYS A 422 -5.03 -12.72 -10.52
CA LYS A 422 -4.68 -14.12 -10.25
C LYS A 422 -3.58 -14.66 -11.16
N LYS A 423 -3.45 -14.14 -12.38
CA LYS A 423 -2.37 -14.53 -13.32
C LYS A 423 -0.98 -14.07 -12.84
N TYR A 424 -0.93 -13.05 -11.97
CA TYR A 424 0.31 -12.34 -11.64
C TYR A 424 0.77 -12.52 -10.21
N LEU A 425 -0.06 -13.13 -9.36
CA LEU A 425 0.27 -13.36 -7.95
C LEU A 425 1.57 -14.17 -7.80
N LEU A 426 2.39 -13.77 -6.85
CA LEU A 426 3.63 -14.41 -6.42
C LEU A 426 3.43 -15.18 -5.12
N TYR A 427 2.35 -14.88 -4.39
CA TYR A 427 2.06 -15.43 -3.08
C TYR A 427 0.70 -16.14 -3.08
N GLU A 428 0.50 -17.07 -2.13
CA GLU A 428 -0.80 -17.73 -1.95
C GLU A 428 -1.89 -16.68 -1.74
N ASP A 429 -2.97 -16.77 -2.53
CA ASP A 429 -4.10 -15.85 -2.48
C ASP A 429 -4.89 -16.00 -1.16
N PHE A 430 -5.68 -14.98 -0.83
CA PHE A 430 -6.61 -15.03 0.30
C PHE A 430 -7.95 -15.71 -0.03
N GLU A 431 -8.21 -15.97 -1.32
CA GLU A 431 -9.46 -16.57 -1.84
C GLU A 431 -9.44 -18.10 -1.91
#